data_AF-A0A8K0KTI6-F1
#
_entry.id   AF-A0A8K0KTI6-F1
#
_cell.length_a   1.000
_cell.length_b   1.000
_cell.length_c   1.000
_cell.angle_alpha   90.00
_cell.angle_beta   90.00
_cell.angle_gamma   90.00
#
_symmetry.space_group_name_H-M   'P 1'
#
loop_
_entity.id
_entity.type
_entity.pdbx_description
1 polymer ?
#
loop_
_entity_poly.entity_id
_entity_poly.type
_entity_poly.pdbx_seq_one_letter_code
_entity_poly.pdbx_strand_id
1 'polypeptide(L)' 'MAGSPVVIGATAKHTATLIFLHGLGDTGHGWASSMASIKPPHMKVICPTAPTMPVTLNAGFRMPSW' A
#
# COMPACT_ATOMS: atom_id res chain seq x y z
N MET A 1 5.63 -14.28 -3.72
CA MET A 1 5.40 -13.33 -4.83
C MET A 1 4.67 -12.13 -4.26
N ALA A 2 5.14 -10.91 -4.52
CA ALA A 2 4.37 -9.72 -4.14
C ALA A 2 3.07 -9.70 -4.96
N GLY A 3 1.94 -9.47 -4.30
CA GLY A 3 0.65 -9.33 -4.99
C GLY A 3 0.59 -8.04 -5.80
N SER A 4 -0.30 -7.97 -6.78
CA SER A 4 -0.57 -6.73 -7.51
C SER A 4 -0.95 -5.60 -6.54
N PRO A 5 -0.43 -4.38 -6.74
CA PRO A 5 -0.75 -3.27 -5.85
C PRO A 5 -2.22 -2.87 -5.99
N VAL A 6 -2.80 -2.32 -4.92
CA VAL A 6 -4.10 -1.65 -5.00
C VAL A 6 -3.89 -0.28 -5.64
N VAL A 7 -4.67 0.02 -6.69
CA VAL A 7 -4.58 1.30 -7.40
C VAL A 7 -5.89 2.06 -7.25
N ILE A 8 -5.81 3.26 -6.69
CA ILE A 8 -6.93 4.17 -6.53
C ILE A 8 -6.75 5.30 -7.55
N GLY A 9 -7.61 5.31 -8.56
CA GLY A 9 -7.54 6.28 -9.65
C GLY A 9 -7.79 7.73 -9.21
N ALA A 10 -7.19 8.67 -9.95
CA ALA A 10 -7.63 10.05 -9.93
C ALA A 10 -9.05 10.14 -10.51
N THR A 11 -9.88 11.03 -9.95
CA THR A 11 -11.27 11.27 -10.41
C THR A 11 -11.40 12.57 -11.21
N ALA A 12 -10.32 13.35 -11.29
CA ALA A 12 -10.18 14.53 -12.14
C ALA A 12 -8.92 14.39 -13.01
N LYS A 13 -8.52 15.46 -13.72
CA LYS A 13 -7.26 15.50 -14.48
C LYS A 13 -6.11 15.06 -13.56
N HIS A 14 -5.49 13.94 -13.91
CA HIS A 14 -4.42 13.34 -13.13
C HIS A 14 -3.15 14.21 -13.24
N THR A 15 -2.67 14.73 -12.11
CA THR A 15 -1.45 15.55 -12.04
C THR A 15 -0.46 15.11 -10.97
N ALA A 16 -0.87 14.21 -10.05
CA ALA A 16 -0.02 13.73 -8.96
C ALA A 16 -0.19 12.23 -8.71
N THR A 17 0.86 11.57 -8.23
CA THR A 17 0.80 10.18 -7.76
C THR A 17 1.47 10.03 -6.42
N LEU A 18 0.78 9.39 -5.48
CA LEU A 18 1.32 8.94 -4.21
C LEU A 18 1.52 7.43 -4.26
N ILE A 19 2.70 6.95 -3.86
CA ILE A 19 2.95 5.53 -3.57
C ILE A 19 3.02 5.42 -2.05
N PHE A 20 2.07 4.70 -1.45
CA PHE A 20 1.95 4.57 0.00
C PHE A 20 2.34 3.16 0.44
N LEU A 21 3.38 3.04 1.26
CA LEU A 21 3.84 1.76 1.81
C LEU A 21 3.25 1.59 3.20
N HIS A 22 2.55 0.47 3.42
CA HIS A 22 2.00 0.11 4.72
C HIS A 22 3.12 -0.26 5.73
N GLY A 23 2.77 -0.26 7.01
CA GLY A 23 3.65 -0.72 8.09
C GLY A 23 3.80 -2.25 8.16
N LEU A 24 4.67 -2.73 9.06
CA LEU A 24 4.94 -4.15 9.27
C LEU A 24 3.65 -4.96 9.52
N GLY A 25 3.50 -6.07 8.80
CA GLY A 25 2.42 -7.04 9.00
C GLY A 25 1.09 -6.71 8.30
N ASP A 26 0.95 -5.50 7.75
CA ASP A 26 -0.26 -5.05 7.06
C ASP A 26 -0.21 -5.33 5.54
N THR A 27 -1.14 -4.79 4.76
CA THR A 27 -1.21 -4.92 3.30
C THR A 27 -1.60 -3.61 2.64
N GLY A 28 -1.37 -3.48 1.33
CA GLY A 28 -1.89 -2.36 0.55
C GLY A 28 -3.42 -2.25 0.59
N HIS A 29 -4.12 -3.37 0.75
CA HIS A 29 -5.58 -3.42 0.88
C HIS A 29 -6.06 -2.82 2.21
N GLY A 30 -5.33 -3.06 3.30
CA GLY A 30 -5.64 -2.51 4.64
C GLY A 30 -5.70 -0.98 4.67
N TRP A 31 -4.93 -0.32 3.80
CA TRP A 31 -4.87 1.14 3.71
C TRP A 31 -5.68 1.76 2.58
N ALA A 32 -6.19 0.96 1.64
CA ALA A 32 -6.80 1.48 0.42
C ALA A 32 -8.03 2.38 0.70
N SER A 33 -8.88 2.00 1.66
CA SER A 33 -10.07 2.80 2.02
C SER A 33 -9.69 4.16 2.60
N SER A 34 -8.75 4.19 3.55
CA SER A 34 -8.26 5.46 4.13
C SER A 34 -7.54 6.33 3.10
N MET A 35 -6.76 5.73 2.20
CA MET A 35 -6.14 6.48 1.11
C MET A 35 -7.15 7.04 0.11
N ALA A 36 -8.24 6.30 -0.15
CA ALA A 36 -9.32 6.78 -1.01
C ALA A 36 -10.10 7.95 -0.39
N SER A 37 -10.26 7.98 0.94
CA SER A 37 -11.01 9.03 1.63
C SER A 37 -10.23 10.35 1.75
N ILE A 38 -8.89 10.30 1.87
CA ILE A 38 -8.07 11.50 2.06
C ILE A 38 -7.47 12.07 0.77
N LYS A 39 -7.44 11.31 -0.32
CA LYS A 39 -6.78 11.77 -1.55
C LYS A 39 -7.53 12.97 -2.18
N PRO A 40 -6.84 13.99 -2.70
CA PRO A 40 -7.47 14.98 -3.54
C PRO A 40 -7.88 14.37 -4.91
N PRO A 41 -8.85 14.97 -5.64
CA PRO A 41 -9.38 14.40 -6.88
C PRO A 41 -8.35 14.19 -8.01
N HIS A 42 -7.31 15.04 -8.08
CA HIS A 42 -6.29 15.01 -9.12
C HIS A 42 -5.17 13.98 -8.87
N MET A 43 -5.23 13.26 -7.74
CA MET A 43 -4.18 12.32 -7.32
C MET A 43 -4.62 10.86 -7.50
N LYS A 44 -3.71 10.08 -8.09
CA LYS A 44 -3.74 8.60 -8.07
C LYS A 44 -2.95 8.11 -6.86
N VAL A 45 -3.44 7.09 -6.16
CA VAL A 45 -2.69 6.45 -5.07
C VAL A 45 -2.42 5.00 -5.43
N ILE A 46 -1.20 4.53 -5.17
CA ILE A 46 -0.79 3.13 -5.34
C ILE A 46 -0.37 2.58 -3.98
N CYS A 47 -1.05 1.54 -3.52
CA CYS A 47 -0.79 0.86 -2.25
C CYS A 47 -0.26 -0.56 -2.55
N PRO A 48 1.06 -0.77 -2.72
CA PRO A 48 1.62 -2.10 -2.85
C PRO A 48 1.53 -2.89 -1.54
N THR A 49 1.61 -4.22 -1.64
CA THR A 49 1.75 -5.12 -0.49
C THR A 49 3.16 -5.69 -0.48
N ALA A 50 3.83 -5.60 0.66
CA ALA A 50 5.18 -6.12 0.85
C ALA A 50 5.22 -7.65 0.68
N PRO A 51 6.35 -8.24 0.24
CA PRO A 51 6.52 -9.69 0.24
C PRO A 51 6.41 -10.28 1.66
N THR A 52 5.90 -11.51 1.76
CA THR A 52 5.91 -12.26 3.02
C THR A 52 7.27 -12.90 3.27
N MET A 53 8.04 -12.36 4.22
CA MET A 53 9.38 -12.84 4.59
C MET A 53 9.55 -12.94 6.12
N PRO A 54 10.51 -13.74 6.62
CA PRO A 54 10.75 -13.87 8.06
C PRO A 54 11.36 -12.59 8.64
N VAL A 55 10.85 -12.15 9.79
CA VAL A 55 11.32 -10.94 10.47
C VAL A 55 12.11 -11.31 11.73
N THR A 56 13.43 -11.07 11.72
CA THR A 56 14.33 -11.49 12.81
C THR A 56 13.92 -10.92 14.17
N LEU A 57 13.55 -9.63 14.22
CA LEU A 57 13.08 -8.98 15.46
C LEU A 57 11.82 -9.67 16.03
N ASN A 58 11.00 -10.27 15.16
CA ASN A 58 9.81 -11.00 15.54
C ASN A 58 10.04 -12.52 15.54
N ALA A 59 11.20 -12.96 16.05
CA ALA A 59 11.59 -14.36 16.16
C ALA A 59 11.46 -15.19 14.87
N GLY A 60 11.62 -14.55 13.71
CA GLY A 60 11.52 -15.21 12.40
C GLY A 60 10.09 -15.41 11.89
N PHE A 61 9.08 -14.84 12.56
CA PHE A 61 7.70 -14.91 12.08
C PHE A 61 7.57 -14.32 10.68
N ARG A 62 6.84 -15.02 9.80
CA ARG A 62 6.66 -14.62 8.40
C ARG A 62 5.45 -13.72 8.26
N MET A 63 5.67 -12.50 7.79
CA MET A 63 4.60 -11.53 7.56
C MET A 63 5.01 -10.53 6.46
N PRO A 64 4.07 -9.77 5.89
CA PRO A 64 4.39 -8.68 4.98
C PRO A 64 5.40 -7.73 5.63
N SER A 65 6.57 -7.62 5.02
CA SER A 65 7.67 -6.77 5.49
C SER A 65 8.45 -6.23 4.29
N TRP A 66 8.92 -4.99 4.43
CA TRP A 66 9.83 -4.34 3.49
C TRP A 66 11.28 -4.55 3.92
#